data_AF-A0A5B0FQT1-F1
#
_entry.id   AF-A0A5B0FQT1-F1
#
_cell.length_a   1.000
_cell.length_b   1.000
_cell.length_c   1.000
_cell.angle_alpha   90.00
_cell.angle_beta   90.00
_cell.angle_gamma   90.00
#
_symmetry.space_group_name_H-M   'P 1'
#
loop_
_entity.id
_entity.type
_entity.pdbx_description
1 polymer ?
#
loop_
_entity_poly.entity_id
_entity_poly.type
_entity_poly.pdbx_seq_one_letter_code
_entity_poly.pdbx_strand_id
1 'polypeptide(L)'
;MTRYKKQFLSNLNFDTWLRNHSNDHYAKWCRELYPYSIFNLIDFSEHALHKKQRLWYNFITYRAEILCIEMQENGRFCSEFSLNYNNVSKGIGWNNRLWNETFKIIYTDKFEFITVFTSKNDPSKIIVSNFMKGKFLAIEKNKSKPLSDLLFRTLIAHMCKEKFIGGTHARTYDILNSGHRKLPSHPEIDIRYISYTPIYSMERELWIAYSFSEERAHREAIAIANQCNELIVVYIKPTYTRHHRCKFENTQVVSAFEFWSSLNINLRSKYDKQIRFLQNHLNSDTPIDLILLRKQIDDPETNAVEISKPDLLEAFSVMKIPPGSEKDIFYKLAAFNLINYWASKQRKKDVIENEQDDLFRNIYYFKGYLSNFVTDLIKQRRLHIKIYINMNLLLIEVNKFQFSFHNVPKNNVIDEYEKSEDNIEIEWCGKRLQPVASLIFKLSKALNTKP
;
A
#
# COMPACT_ATOMS: atom_id res chain seq x y z
N MET A 1 -26.45 -14.08 -48.79
CA MET A 1 -25.63 -14.08 -47.55
C MET A 1 -26.31 -13.20 -46.51
N THR A 2 -27.06 -13.81 -45.60
CA THR A 2 -27.68 -13.08 -44.48
C THR A 2 -26.57 -12.64 -43.53
N ARG A 3 -26.37 -11.33 -43.35
CA ARG A 3 -25.43 -10.82 -42.34
C ARG A 3 -26.00 -11.15 -40.96
N TYR A 4 -25.42 -12.14 -40.29
CA TYR A 4 -25.76 -12.45 -38.91
C TYR A 4 -25.50 -11.23 -38.01
N LYS A 5 -26.48 -10.89 -37.17
CA LYS A 5 -26.38 -9.76 -36.25
C LYS A 5 -25.74 -10.27 -34.95
N LYS A 6 -24.58 -9.71 -34.61
CA LYS A 6 -23.94 -9.95 -33.31
C LYS A 6 -24.86 -9.53 -32.17
N GLN A 7 -24.85 -10.27 -31.06
CA GLN A 7 -25.64 -9.97 -29.88
C GLN A 7 -24.72 -9.67 -28.70
N PHE A 8 -24.67 -8.40 -28.31
CA PHE A 8 -23.91 -7.92 -27.16
C PHE A 8 -24.84 -7.67 -25.98
N LEU A 9 -24.33 -7.88 -24.77
CA LEU A 9 -25.09 -7.60 -23.56
C LEU A 9 -25.09 -6.09 -23.25
N SER A 10 -26.26 -5.56 -22.96
CA SER A 10 -26.45 -4.18 -22.52
C SER A 10 -26.23 -4.04 -21.01
N ASN A 11 -25.78 -2.86 -20.58
CA ASN A 11 -25.53 -2.53 -19.17
C ASN A 11 -24.55 -3.49 -18.46
N LEU A 12 -23.69 -4.19 -19.19
CA LEU A 12 -22.71 -5.10 -18.61
C LEU A 12 -21.57 -4.29 -18.02
N ASN A 13 -21.72 -3.93 -16.74
CA ASN A 13 -20.74 -3.19 -15.96
C ASN A 13 -20.92 -3.51 -14.47
N PHE A 14 -19.93 -3.12 -13.68
CA PHE A 14 -19.95 -3.38 -12.25
C PHE A 14 -21.08 -2.63 -11.52
N ASP A 15 -21.45 -1.42 -11.97
CA ASP A 15 -22.53 -0.64 -11.35
C ASP A 15 -23.89 -1.35 -11.48
N THR A 16 -24.15 -1.99 -12.62
CA THR A 16 -25.34 -2.83 -12.81
C THR A 16 -25.26 -4.09 -11.95
N TRP A 17 -24.08 -4.70 -11.82
CA TRP A 17 -23.89 -5.79 -10.86
C TRP A 17 -24.25 -5.35 -9.44
N LEU A 18 -23.82 -4.17 -9.01
CA LEU A 18 -24.14 -3.61 -7.68
C LEU A 18 -25.64 -3.41 -7.48
N ARG A 19 -26.37 -2.87 -8.47
CA ARG A 19 -27.83 -2.67 -8.38
C ARG A 19 -28.60 -3.98 -8.25
N ASN A 20 -28.06 -5.07 -8.78
CA ASN A 20 -28.71 -6.38 -8.80
C ASN A 20 -28.39 -7.25 -7.55
N HIS A 21 -27.51 -6.80 -6.65
CA HIS A 21 -27.08 -7.58 -5.48
C HIS A 21 -27.16 -6.74 -4.22
N SER A 22 -27.20 -7.39 -3.05
CA SER A 22 -27.14 -6.68 -1.78
C SER A 22 -25.81 -5.93 -1.62
N ASN A 23 -25.85 -4.78 -0.93
CA ASN A 23 -24.65 -3.99 -0.64
C ASN A 23 -23.59 -4.78 0.14
N ASP A 24 -24.03 -5.72 0.98
CA ASP A 24 -23.21 -6.59 1.82
C ASP A 24 -22.78 -7.90 1.13
N HIS A 25 -23.00 -8.02 -0.18
CA HIS A 25 -22.64 -9.24 -0.90
C HIS A 25 -21.13 -9.51 -0.80
N TYR A 26 -20.77 -10.62 -0.13
CA TYR A 26 -19.38 -10.97 0.22
C TYR A 26 -18.41 -11.07 -0.97
N ALA A 27 -18.90 -11.27 -2.19
CA ALA A 27 -18.08 -11.33 -3.42
C ALA A 27 -17.87 -9.97 -4.11
N LYS A 28 -18.45 -8.87 -3.61
CA LYS A 28 -18.45 -7.54 -4.27
C LYS A 28 -17.06 -7.11 -4.75
N TRP A 29 -16.04 -7.15 -3.89
CA TRP A 29 -14.68 -6.72 -4.27
C TRP A 29 -14.01 -7.65 -5.29
N CYS A 30 -14.34 -8.95 -5.26
CA CYS A 30 -13.83 -9.88 -6.26
C CYS A 30 -14.44 -9.60 -7.64
N ARG A 31 -15.72 -9.20 -7.66
CA ARG A 31 -16.48 -8.87 -8.87
C ARG A 31 -16.09 -7.53 -9.47
N GLU A 32 -15.66 -6.55 -8.68
CA GLU A 32 -15.14 -5.26 -9.16
C GLU A 32 -13.96 -5.45 -10.13
N LEU A 33 -13.11 -6.46 -9.88
CA LEU A 33 -11.93 -6.74 -10.70
C LEU A 33 -12.22 -7.39 -12.05
N TYR A 34 -13.47 -7.81 -12.30
CA TYR A 34 -13.78 -8.55 -13.51
C TYR A 34 -13.64 -7.65 -14.75
N PRO A 35 -13.19 -8.19 -15.89
CA PRO A 35 -12.90 -7.40 -17.07
C PRO A 35 -14.19 -7.09 -17.84
N TYR A 36 -15.13 -6.35 -17.23
CA TYR A 36 -16.44 -6.02 -17.83
C TYR A 36 -16.30 -5.36 -19.21
N SER A 37 -15.31 -4.49 -19.41
CA SER A 37 -15.03 -3.90 -20.72
C SER A 37 -14.70 -4.94 -21.79
N ILE A 38 -14.11 -6.08 -21.42
CA ILE A 38 -13.83 -7.20 -22.32
C ILE A 38 -15.07 -8.04 -22.54
N PHE A 39 -15.82 -8.32 -21.46
CA PHE A 39 -17.08 -9.07 -21.53
C PHE A 39 -18.10 -8.39 -22.45
N ASN A 40 -18.15 -7.05 -22.47
CA ASN A 40 -18.99 -6.27 -23.38
C ASN A 40 -18.68 -6.50 -24.87
N LEU A 41 -17.48 -6.98 -25.19
CA LEU A 41 -17.06 -7.23 -26.57
C LEU A 41 -17.40 -8.64 -27.05
N ILE A 42 -17.88 -9.51 -26.16
CA ILE A 42 -18.23 -10.89 -26.48
C ILE A 42 -19.59 -10.92 -27.17
N ASP A 43 -19.65 -11.58 -28.32
CA ASP A 43 -20.89 -11.93 -29.01
C ASP A 43 -21.51 -13.17 -28.35
N PHE A 44 -22.69 -13.00 -27.76
CA PHE A 44 -23.45 -14.04 -27.07
C PHE A 44 -24.54 -14.66 -27.96
N SER A 45 -24.51 -14.42 -29.27
CA SER A 45 -25.43 -15.09 -30.19
C SER A 45 -25.14 -16.59 -30.31
N GLU A 46 -26.18 -17.38 -30.60
CA GLU A 46 -26.03 -18.84 -30.83
C GLU A 46 -25.02 -19.15 -31.94
N HIS A 47 -24.86 -18.25 -32.92
CA HIS A 47 -23.87 -18.41 -33.98
C HIS A 47 -22.41 -18.31 -33.50
N ALA A 48 -22.17 -17.71 -32.34
CA ALA A 48 -20.87 -17.58 -31.70
C ALA A 48 -20.56 -18.74 -30.74
N LEU A 49 -21.52 -19.66 -30.51
CA LEU A 49 -21.34 -20.86 -29.70
C LEU A 49 -20.21 -21.74 -30.25
N HIS A 50 -19.31 -22.16 -29.37
CA HIS A 50 -18.08 -22.93 -29.66
C HIS A 50 -17.14 -22.29 -30.70
N LYS A 51 -17.29 -20.99 -30.97
CA LYS A 51 -16.38 -20.24 -31.85
C LYS A 51 -15.47 -19.34 -31.03
N LYS A 52 -14.18 -19.39 -31.36
CA LYS A 52 -13.18 -18.52 -30.78
C LYS A 52 -13.36 -17.09 -31.28
N GLN A 53 -13.62 -16.19 -30.35
CA GLN A 53 -13.75 -14.76 -30.57
C GLN A 53 -12.44 -14.08 -30.17
N ARG A 54 -11.83 -13.35 -31.10
CA ARG A 54 -10.64 -12.52 -30.83
C ARG A 54 -11.11 -11.12 -30.48
N LEU A 55 -10.81 -10.68 -29.26
CA LEU A 55 -11.22 -9.38 -28.73
C LEU A 55 -9.98 -8.52 -28.51
N TRP A 56 -10.01 -7.27 -28.97
CA TRP A 56 -8.91 -6.33 -28.82
C TRP A 56 -9.30 -5.21 -27.88
N TYR A 57 -8.52 -5.02 -26.81
CA TYR A 57 -8.74 -3.95 -25.84
C TYR A 57 -7.43 -3.56 -25.17
N ASN A 58 -7.16 -2.26 -25.04
CA ASN A 58 -5.94 -1.73 -24.41
C ASN A 58 -4.64 -2.42 -24.87
N PHE A 59 -4.51 -2.64 -26.18
CA PHE A 59 -3.36 -3.30 -26.80
C PHE A 59 -3.16 -4.78 -26.42
N ILE A 60 -4.19 -5.43 -25.90
CA ILE A 60 -4.20 -6.85 -25.54
C ILE A 60 -5.21 -7.58 -26.42
N THR A 61 -4.80 -8.75 -26.94
CA THR A 61 -5.72 -9.70 -27.57
C THR A 61 -6.21 -10.70 -26.54
N TYR A 62 -7.49 -10.65 -26.24
CA TYR A 62 -8.20 -11.68 -25.49
C TYR A 62 -8.80 -12.70 -26.45
N ARG A 63 -8.95 -13.94 -25.99
CA ARG A 63 -9.71 -14.98 -26.68
C ARG A 63 -10.85 -15.40 -25.77
N ALA A 64 -12.06 -15.25 -26.27
CA ALA A 64 -13.27 -15.74 -25.62
C ALA A 64 -13.88 -16.88 -26.44
N GLU A 65 -14.53 -17.82 -25.78
CA GLU A 65 -15.28 -18.88 -26.43
C GLU A 65 -16.52 -19.18 -25.60
N ILE A 66 -17.71 -19.01 -26.20
CA ILE A 66 -18.96 -19.40 -25.56
C ILE A 66 -19.03 -20.93 -25.58
N LEU A 67 -19.12 -21.54 -24.40
CA LEU A 67 -19.15 -22.97 -24.21
C LEU A 67 -20.58 -23.51 -24.12
N CYS A 68 -21.51 -22.74 -23.55
CA CYS A 68 -22.91 -23.14 -23.46
C CYS A 68 -23.81 -21.89 -23.39
N ILE A 69 -25.05 -22.01 -23.87
CA ILE A 69 -26.13 -21.04 -23.66
C ILE A 69 -27.38 -21.84 -23.28
N GLU A 70 -27.92 -21.57 -22.10
CA GLU A 70 -29.07 -22.30 -21.55
C GLU A 70 -30.14 -21.34 -21.09
N MET A 71 -31.38 -21.54 -21.55
CA MET A 71 -32.54 -20.91 -20.93
C MET A 71 -32.80 -21.58 -19.57
N GLN A 72 -32.85 -20.78 -18.51
CA GLN A 72 -33.14 -21.21 -17.16
C GLN A 72 -34.66 -21.19 -16.91
N GLU A 73 -35.13 -21.96 -15.92
CA GLU A 73 -36.56 -22.07 -15.57
C GLU A 73 -37.23 -20.71 -15.27
N ASN A 74 -36.46 -19.74 -14.79
CA ASN A 74 -36.93 -18.38 -14.49
C ASN A 74 -36.97 -17.44 -15.72
N GLY A 75 -36.85 -17.98 -16.94
CA GLY A 75 -36.90 -17.23 -18.20
C GLY A 75 -35.65 -16.40 -18.49
N ARG A 76 -34.55 -16.63 -17.78
CA ARG A 76 -33.25 -15.95 -18.01
C ARG A 76 -32.30 -16.86 -18.76
N PHE A 77 -31.40 -16.27 -19.53
CA PHE A 77 -30.31 -17.01 -20.14
C PHE A 77 -29.11 -17.09 -19.21
N CYS A 78 -28.49 -18.26 -19.14
CA CYS A 78 -27.16 -18.46 -18.57
C CYS A 78 -26.22 -18.89 -19.69
N SER A 79 -25.19 -18.09 -19.95
CA SER A 79 -24.11 -18.47 -20.85
C SER A 79 -22.84 -18.77 -20.08
N GLU A 80 -22.23 -19.91 -20.39
CA GLU A 80 -20.91 -20.27 -19.93
C GLU A 80 -19.88 -19.92 -21.00
N PHE A 81 -18.79 -19.24 -20.65
CA PHE A 81 -17.75 -18.87 -21.59
C PHE A 81 -16.36 -18.94 -20.97
N SER A 82 -15.37 -19.34 -21.75
CA SER A 82 -13.97 -19.24 -21.37
C SER A 82 -13.40 -17.88 -21.79
N LEU A 83 -12.56 -17.29 -20.96
CA LEU A 83 -11.76 -16.11 -21.31
C LEU A 83 -10.31 -16.39 -20.97
N ASN A 84 -9.46 -16.29 -21.99
CA ASN A 84 -8.02 -16.36 -21.82
C ASN A 84 -7.32 -15.19 -22.52
N TYR A 85 -6.19 -14.77 -21.95
CA TYR A 85 -5.19 -14.03 -22.71
C TYR A 85 -3.80 -14.32 -22.16
N ASN A 86 -2.82 -14.28 -23.05
CA ASN A 86 -1.42 -14.47 -22.69
C ASN A 86 -0.70 -13.12 -22.72
N ASN A 87 0.09 -12.85 -21.68
CA ASN A 87 0.91 -11.65 -21.62
C ASN A 87 1.99 -11.67 -22.70
N VAL A 88 2.10 -10.59 -23.47
CA VAL A 88 3.14 -10.42 -24.50
C VAL A 88 4.37 -9.70 -23.93
N SER A 89 4.23 -8.93 -22.84
CA SER A 89 5.35 -8.22 -22.19
C SER A 89 5.19 -8.04 -20.68
N LYS A 90 6.31 -7.79 -19.97
CA LYS A 90 6.34 -7.55 -18.51
C LYS A 90 5.49 -6.35 -18.08
N GLY A 91 5.52 -5.24 -18.85
CA GLY A 91 4.76 -4.03 -18.53
C GLY A 91 3.24 -4.21 -18.65
N ILE A 92 2.80 -4.94 -19.68
CA ILE A 92 1.39 -5.30 -19.86
C ILE A 92 0.90 -6.19 -18.71
N GLY A 93 1.73 -7.15 -18.28
CA GLY A 93 1.40 -8.05 -17.17
C GLY A 93 1.30 -7.37 -15.80
N TRP A 94 2.06 -6.30 -15.54
CA TRP A 94 1.87 -5.53 -14.32
C TRP A 94 0.57 -4.73 -14.34
N ASN A 95 0.22 -4.12 -15.47
CA ASN A 95 -0.96 -3.26 -15.54
C ASN A 95 -2.29 -4.03 -15.61
N ASN A 96 -2.25 -5.31 -16.02
CA ASN A 96 -3.44 -6.11 -16.28
C ASN A 96 -3.37 -7.46 -15.57
N ARG A 97 -4.49 -7.88 -14.98
CA ARG A 97 -4.62 -9.19 -14.35
C ARG A 97 -4.78 -10.26 -15.42
N LEU A 98 -3.97 -11.31 -15.36
CA LEU A 98 -4.09 -12.49 -16.21
C LEU A 98 -5.44 -13.20 -15.98
N TRP A 99 -6.11 -13.55 -17.07
CA TRP A 99 -7.33 -14.34 -17.07
C TRP A 99 -7.10 -15.64 -17.83
N ASN A 100 -7.46 -16.75 -17.21
CA ASN A 100 -7.51 -18.07 -17.80
C ASN A 100 -8.62 -18.86 -17.08
N GLU A 101 -9.85 -18.38 -17.23
CA GLU A 101 -10.96 -18.78 -16.38
C GLU A 101 -12.22 -19.03 -17.22
N THR A 102 -13.13 -19.82 -16.65
CA THR A 102 -14.47 -20.02 -17.19
C THR A 102 -15.48 -19.26 -16.33
N PHE A 103 -16.32 -18.48 -16.99
CA PHE A 103 -17.34 -17.64 -16.39
C PHE A 103 -18.73 -18.13 -16.79
N LYS A 104 -19.68 -17.93 -15.89
CA LYS A 104 -21.12 -17.95 -16.15
C LYS A 104 -21.65 -16.54 -16.06
N ILE A 105 -22.40 -16.13 -17.07
CA ILE A 105 -23.07 -14.84 -17.12
C ILE A 105 -24.56 -15.05 -17.32
N ILE A 106 -25.36 -14.32 -16.54
CA ILE A 106 -26.82 -14.39 -16.57
C ILE A 106 -27.37 -13.07 -17.09
N TYR A 107 -28.32 -13.16 -18.02
CA TYR A 107 -28.95 -12.03 -18.69
C TYR A 107 -30.40 -12.34 -19.08
N THR A 108 -31.17 -11.29 -19.39
CA THR A 108 -32.56 -11.40 -19.85
C THR A 108 -32.65 -11.81 -21.32
N ASP A 109 -33.84 -12.18 -21.79
CA ASP A 109 -34.16 -12.38 -23.20
C ASP A 109 -33.91 -11.14 -24.08
N LYS A 110 -33.89 -9.95 -23.48
CA LYS A 110 -33.52 -8.68 -24.10
C LYS A 110 -32.02 -8.39 -24.07
N PHE A 111 -31.18 -9.36 -23.71
CA PHE A 111 -29.73 -9.20 -23.58
C PHE A 111 -29.33 -8.14 -22.53
N GLU A 112 -30.12 -7.99 -21.45
CA GLU A 112 -29.76 -7.11 -20.34
C GLU A 112 -28.99 -7.89 -19.26
N PHE A 113 -27.81 -7.38 -18.89
CA PHE A 113 -26.94 -8.03 -17.92
C PHE A 113 -27.53 -8.08 -16.50
N ILE A 114 -27.42 -9.24 -15.85
CA ILE A 114 -27.86 -9.45 -14.46
C ILE A 114 -26.67 -9.70 -13.54
N THR A 115 -25.91 -10.78 -13.78
CA THR A 115 -24.77 -11.16 -12.94
C THR A 115 -23.73 -11.98 -13.69
N VAL A 116 -22.50 -12.01 -13.18
CA VAL A 116 -21.41 -12.82 -13.71
C VAL A 116 -20.62 -13.43 -12.55
N PHE A 117 -20.17 -14.67 -12.71
CA PHE A 117 -19.34 -15.38 -11.74
C PHE A 117 -18.49 -16.44 -12.43
N THR A 118 -17.46 -16.94 -11.77
CA THR A 118 -16.67 -18.07 -12.29
C THR A 118 -17.39 -19.40 -12.07
N SER A 119 -17.27 -20.33 -13.02
CA SER A 119 -17.82 -21.69 -12.88
C SER A 119 -17.13 -22.48 -11.77
N LYS A 120 -15.86 -22.17 -11.49
CA LYS A 120 -15.08 -22.71 -10.36
C LYS A 120 -14.98 -21.68 -9.21
N ASN A 121 -14.31 -22.05 -8.13
CA ASN A 121 -13.96 -21.11 -7.04
C ASN A 121 -13.31 -19.83 -7.60
N ASP A 122 -13.83 -18.68 -7.19
CA ASP A 122 -13.36 -17.38 -7.68
C ASP A 122 -11.85 -17.23 -7.41
N PRO A 123 -11.02 -17.06 -8.46
CA PRO A 123 -9.57 -16.97 -8.31
C PRO A 123 -9.17 -15.79 -7.42
N SER A 124 -9.98 -14.72 -7.39
CA SER A 124 -9.74 -13.55 -6.53
C SER A 124 -9.93 -13.91 -5.06
N LYS A 125 -10.95 -14.72 -4.72
CA LYS A 125 -11.17 -15.20 -3.35
C LYS A 125 -10.01 -16.08 -2.88
N ILE A 126 -9.51 -16.95 -3.77
CA ILE A 126 -8.34 -17.80 -3.47
C ILE A 126 -7.11 -16.92 -3.20
N ILE A 127 -6.86 -15.92 -4.04
CA ILE A 127 -5.71 -15.01 -3.87
C ILE A 127 -5.83 -14.22 -2.56
N VAL A 128 -7.00 -13.66 -2.25
CA VAL A 128 -7.24 -12.95 -0.98
C VAL A 128 -7.00 -13.90 0.21
N SER A 129 -7.53 -15.12 0.16
CA SER A 129 -7.31 -16.13 1.22
C SER A 129 -5.82 -16.45 1.41
N ASN A 130 -5.08 -16.66 0.31
CA ASN A 130 -3.64 -16.91 0.35
C ASN A 130 -2.88 -15.71 0.91
N PHE A 131 -3.26 -14.48 0.54
CA PHE A 131 -2.64 -13.25 1.02
C PHE A 131 -2.81 -13.11 2.53
N MET A 132 -4.05 -13.28 3.02
CA MET A 132 -4.34 -13.21 4.45
C MET A 132 -3.64 -14.32 5.24
N LYS A 133 -3.40 -15.49 4.64
CA LYS A 133 -2.63 -16.61 5.22
C LYS A 133 -1.10 -16.49 5.07
N GLY A 134 -0.58 -15.42 4.46
CA GLY A 134 0.85 -15.24 4.22
C GLY A 134 1.47 -16.17 3.16
N LYS A 135 0.64 -16.79 2.31
CA LYS A 135 1.08 -17.70 1.23
C LYS A 135 1.44 -16.91 -0.05
N PHE A 136 2.43 -16.04 0.05
CA PHE A 136 2.76 -15.05 -0.98
C PHE A 136 3.28 -15.63 -2.29
N LEU A 137 4.05 -16.72 -2.26
CA LEU A 137 4.57 -17.40 -3.46
C LEU A 137 3.45 -17.85 -4.42
N ALA A 138 2.26 -18.15 -3.90
CA ALA A 138 1.10 -18.52 -4.71
C ALA A 138 0.49 -17.33 -5.47
N ILE A 139 0.85 -16.10 -5.09
CA ILE A 139 0.29 -14.84 -5.61
C ILE A 139 1.21 -14.21 -6.65
N GLU A 140 2.54 -14.30 -6.45
CA GLU A 140 3.53 -13.64 -7.32
C GLU A 140 3.35 -13.93 -8.81
N LYS A 141 2.96 -15.16 -9.15
CA LYS A 141 2.73 -15.60 -10.53
C LYS A 141 1.64 -14.79 -11.24
N ASN A 142 0.72 -14.19 -10.47
CA ASN A 142 -0.43 -13.42 -10.96
C ASN A 142 -0.33 -11.93 -10.57
N LYS A 143 0.86 -11.47 -10.15
CA LYS A 143 1.04 -10.09 -9.68
C LYS A 143 0.63 -9.08 -10.74
N SER A 144 -0.20 -8.13 -10.33
CA SER A 144 -0.66 -7.02 -11.16
C SER A 144 -1.12 -5.87 -10.28
N LYS A 145 -1.19 -4.68 -10.84
CA LYS A 145 -1.66 -3.46 -10.18
C LYS A 145 -3.12 -3.60 -9.68
N PRO A 146 -4.09 -4.12 -10.48
CA PRO A 146 -5.45 -4.33 -9.98
C PRO A 146 -5.48 -5.30 -8.80
N LEU A 147 -4.65 -6.35 -8.83
CA LEU A 147 -4.56 -7.29 -7.71
C LEU A 147 -3.97 -6.64 -6.46
N SER A 148 -2.93 -5.82 -6.62
CA SER A 148 -2.37 -5.04 -5.52
C SER A 148 -3.40 -4.12 -4.90
N ASP A 149 -4.31 -3.53 -5.70
CA ASP A 149 -5.37 -2.63 -5.21
C ASP A 149 -6.36 -3.39 -4.35
N LEU A 150 -6.89 -4.50 -4.87
CA LEU A 150 -7.79 -5.39 -4.13
C LEU A 150 -7.17 -5.82 -2.80
N LEU A 151 -5.93 -6.30 -2.82
CA LEU A 151 -5.25 -6.79 -1.62
C LEU A 151 -5.05 -5.67 -0.60
N PHE A 152 -4.71 -4.46 -1.05
CA PHE A 152 -4.56 -3.31 -0.16
C PHE A 152 -5.89 -2.88 0.45
N ARG A 153 -6.95 -2.71 -0.35
CA ARG A 153 -8.29 -2.39 0.16
C ARG A 153 -8.79 -3.45 1.15
N THR A 154 -8.59 -4.72 0.82
CA THR A 154 -8.97 -5.85 1.66
C THR A 154 -8.23 -5.81 2.99
N LEU A 155 -6.91 -5.56 2.96
CA LEU A 155 -6.10 -5.45 4.17
C LEU A 155 -6.61 -4.34 5.09
N ILE A 156 -6.83 -3.14 4.55
CA ILE A 156 -7.34 -2.00 5.33
C ILE A 156 -8.72 -2.30 5.89
N ALA A 157 -9.63 -2.88 5.09
CA ALA A 157 -10.95 -3.24 5.58
C ALA A 157 -10.90 -4.27 6.73
N HIS A 158 -10.01 -5.26 6.67
CA HIS A 158 -9.79 -6.19 7.77
C HIS A 158 -9.28 -5.49 9.04
N MET A 159 -8.29 -4.59 8.91
CA MET A 159 -7.79 -3.80 10.05
C MET A 159 -8.88 -2.90 10.63
N CYS A 160 -9.74 -2.31 9.79
CA CYS A 160 -10.85 -1.47 10.23
C CYS A 160 -11.86 -2.26 11.07
N LYS A 161 -12.27 -3.45 10.61
CA LYS A 161 -13.19 -4.33 11.38
C LYS A 161 -12.66 -4.66 12.77
N GLU A 162 -11.35 -4.83 12.91
CA GLU A 162 -10.72 -5.17 14.18
C GLU A 162 -10.58 -3.96 15.10
N LYS A 163 -10.38 -2.75 14.55
CA LYS A 163 -10.17 -1.51 15.33
C LYS A 163 -11.46 -0.78 15.68
N PHE A 164 -12.40 -0.72 14.75
CA PHE A 164 -13.61 0.09 14.84
C PHE A 164 -14.83 -0.81 14.76
N ILE A 165 -15.42 -1.12 15.92
CA ILE A 165 -16.59 -2.01 16.00
C ILE A 165 -17.84 -1.23 15.56
N GLY A 166 -18.70 -1.86 14.74
CA GLY A 166 -20.01 -1.31 14.39
C GLY A 166 -20.05 -0.38 13.16
N GLY A 167 -18.94 -0.18 12.47
CA GLY A 167 -18.94 0.53 11.18
C GLY A 167 -19.32 -0.35 9.98
N THR A 168 -19.54 0.31 8.85
CA THR A 168 -20.02 -0.26 7.58
C THR A 168 -18.97 -0.16 6.49
N HIS A 169 -18.89 -1.18 5.63
CA HIS A 169 -17.99 -1.19 4.49
C HIS A 169 -18.62 -0.58 3.25
N ALA A 170 -17.85 0.25 2.54
CA ALA A 170 -18.22 0.74 1.21
C ALA A 170 -19.64 1.32 1.13
N ARG A 171 -20.08 2.02 2.19
CA ARG A 171 -21.32 2.80 2.19
C ARG A 171 -21.07 4.09 1.44
N THR A 172 -21.96 4.42 0.52
CA THR A 172 -21.89 5.66 -0.28
C THR A 172 -22.63 6.78 0.44
N TYR A 173 -22.06 7.97 0.40
CA TYR A 173 -22.61 9.20 0.96
C TYR A 173 -22.65 10.28 -0.11
N ASP A 174 -23.73 11.03 -0.17
CA ASP A 174 -23.81 12.23 -1.02
C ASP A 174 -22.83 13.30 -0.51
N ILE A 175 -22.26 14.09 -1.40
CA ILE A 175 -21.39 15.21 -1.00
C ILE A 175 -22.26 16.42 -0.65
N LEU A 176 -22.03 16.98 0.53
CA LEU A 176 -22.73 18.18 0.99
C LEU A 176 -22.04 19.41 0.40
N ASN A 177 -22.80 20.26 -0.31
CA ASN A 177 -22.29 21.50 -0.91
C ASN A 177 -21.62 22.44 0.11
N SER A 178 -22.17 22.52 1.32
CA SER A 178 -21.60 23.31 2.43
C SER A 178 -20.49 22.60 3.21
N GLY A 179 -20.26 21.32 2.93
CA GLY A 179 -19.56 20.42 3.83
C GLY A 179 -20.39 20.02 5.06
N HIS A 180 -19.95 18.96 5.72
CA HIS A 180 -20.37 18.57 7.07
C HIS A 180 -19.66 19.42 8.14
N ARG A 181 -18.41 19.83 7.87
CA ARG A 181 -17.60 20.72 8.71
C ARG A 181 -17.09 21.90 7.89
N LYS A 182 -16.93 23.04 8.56
CA LYS A 182 -16.27 24.20 7.98
C LYS A 182 -14.76 24.01 8.05
N LEU A 183 -14.13 23.79 6.89
CA LEU A 183 -12.68 23.72 6.74
C LEU A 183 -12.25 24.70 5.63
N PRO A 184 -11.01 25.22 5.68
CA PRO A 184 -10.49 26.05 4.60
C PRO A 184 -10.40 25.25 3.29
N SER A 185 -10.85 25.85 2.20
CA SER A 185 -10.72 25.29 0.85
C SER A 185 -9.28 25.42 0.37
N HIS A 186 -8.75 24.39 -0.29
CA HIS A 186 -7.47 24.49 -0.96
C HIS A 186 -7.66 25.00 -2.40
N PRO A 187 -7.00 26.09 -2.80
CA PRO A 187 -7.28 26.79 -4.07
C PRO A 187 -7.06 25.92 -5.31
N GLU A 188 -6.15 24.94 -5.23
CA GLU A 188 -5.81 24.05 -6.35
C GLU A 188 -6.59 22.73 -6.39
N ILE A 189 -7.45 22.45 -5.41
CA ILE A 189 -8.16 21.16 -5.31
C ILE A 189 -9.66 21.41 -5.46
N ASP A 190 -10.13 21.22 -6.68
CA ASP A 190 -11.54 21.30 -7.05
C ASP A 190 -12.28 19.99 -6.71
N ILE A 191 -13.39 20.11 -5.99
CA ILE A 191 -14.20 18.98 -5.53
C ILE A 191 -15.32 18.74 -6.56
N ARG A 192 -15.18 17.70 -7.38
CA ARG A 192 -16.19 17.32 -8.40
C ARG A 192 -16.98 16.07 -8.05
N TYR A 193 -17.01 15.68 -6.78
CA TYR A 193 -17.69 14.47 -6.34
C TYR A 193 -19.17 14.78 -6.05
N ILE A 194 -20.07 14.04 -6.69
CA ILE A 194 -21.51 14.04 -6.33
C ILE A 194 -21.74 13.13 -5.12
N SER A 195 -20.98 12.05 -5.03
CA SER A 195 -21.00 11.09 -3.92
C SER A 195 -19.61 10.53 -3.65
N TYR A 196 -19.38 10.05 -2.43
CA TYR A 196 -18.12 9.43 -2.01
C TYR A 196 -18.36 8.13 -1.24
N THR A 197 -17.48 7.14 -1.44
CA THR A 197 -17.59 5.81 -0.82
C THR A 197 -16.28 5.49 -0.09
N PRO A 198 -16.16 5.80 1.22
CA PRO A 198 -15.02 5.36 2.01
C PRO A 198 -14.95 3.82 2.06
N ILE A 199 -13.76 3.26 2.29
CA ILE A 199 -13.62 1.80 2.52
C ILE A 199 -14.42 1.38 3.74
N TYR A 200 -14.39 2.20 4.78
CA TYR A 200 -15.05 1.96 6.05
C TYR A 200 -15.62 3.26 6.60
N SER A 201 -16.80 3.20 7.19
CA SER A 201 -17.44 4.37 7.78
C SER A 201 -18.28 4.04 9.00
N MET A 202 -18.24 4.92 9.99
CA MET A 202 -19.25 5.01 11.06
C MET A 202 -20.06 6.27 10.78
N GLU A 203 -21.05 6.14 9.89
CA GLU A 203 -21.81 7.29 9.36
C GLU A 203 -20.87 8.41 8.87
N ARG A 204 -21.11 9.67 9.24
CA ARG A 204 -20.18 10.78 9.02
C ARG A 204 -19.25 11.04 10.21
N GLU A 205 -19.33 10.26 11.28
CA GLU A 205 -18.45 10.42 12.44
C GLU A 205 -17.01 10.06 12.08
N LEU A 206 -16.81 8.93 11.41
CA LEU A 206 -15.49 8.47 11.00
C LEU A 206 -15.54 7.92 9.58
N TRP A 207 -14.70 8.47 8.70
CA TRP A 207 -14.44 7.91 7.38
C TRP A 207 -13.00 7.40 7.28
N ILE A 208 -12.85 6.20 6.72
CA ILE A 208 -11.55 5.61 6.41
C ILE A 208 -11.45 5.37 4.91
N ALA A 209 -10.49 6.05 4.31
CA ALA A 209 -10.14 5.97 2.91
C ALA A 209 -8.76 5.35 2.74
N TYR A 210 -8.38 5.10 1.50
CA TYR A 210 -7.07 4.55 1.17
C TYR A 210 -6.54 5.14 -0.13
N SER A 211 -5.22 5.21 -0.24
CA SER A 211 -4.57 5.64 -1.47
C SER A 211 -3.25 4.93 -1.68
N PHE A 212 -2.88 4.63 -2.92
CA PHE A 212 -1.62 3.92 -3.15
C PHE A 212 -0.37 4.72 -2.78
N SER A 213 -0.38 6.04 -2.98
CA SER A 213 0.73 6.93 -2.67
C SER A 213 0.33 7.95 -1.60
N GLU A 214 1.29 8.34 -0.78
CA GLU A 214 1.12 9.38 0.25
C GLU A 214 0.63 10.70 -0.36
N GLU A 215 1.21 11.15 -1.48
CA GLU A 215 0.77 12.37 -2.15
C GLU A 215 -0.71 12.32 -2.57
N ARG A 216 -1.16 11.21 -3.17
CA ARG A 216 -2.57 11.05 -3.55
C ARG A 216 -3.46 10.99 -2.32
N ALA A 217 -2.99 10.36 -1.23
CA ALA A 217 -3.72 10.32 0.04
C ALA A 217 -3.92 11.74 0.62
N HIS A 218 -2.92 12.61 0.54
CA HIS A 218 -3.09 14.00 0.99
C HIS A 218 -4.03 14.81 0.10
N ARG A 219 -3.98 14.63 -1.23
CA ARG A 219 -4.93 15.30 -2.15
C ARG A 219 -6.37 14.83 -1.89
N GLU A 220 -6.56 13.54 -1.69
CA GLU A 220 -7.86 12.95 -1.34
C GLU A 220 -8.34 13.47 0.01
N ALA A 221 -7.47 13.48 1.02
CA ALA A 221 -7.75 14.07 2.32
C ALA A 221 -8.24 15.51 2.22
N ILE A 222 -7.54 16.36 1.48
CA ILE A 222 -7.95 17.77 1.30
C ILE A 222 -9.32 17.87 0.63
N ALA A 223 -9.60 17.01 -0.34
CA ALA A 223 -10.86 17.05 -1.10
C ALA A 223 -12.10 16.62 -0.30
N ILE A 224 -11.95 15.74 0.70
CA ILE A 224 -13.11 15.15 1.40
C ILE A 224 -13.13 15.35 2.92
N ALA A 225 -12.10 15.95 3.51
CA ALA A 225 -12.03 16.16 4.96
C ALA A 225 -13.19 16.97 5.54
N ASN A 226 -13.82 17.84 4.73
CA ASN A 226 -14.95 18.63 5.19
C ASN A 226 -16.27 17.84 5.24
N GLN A 227 -16.30 16.57 4.84
CA GLN A 227 -17.51 15.75 4.72
C GLN A 227 -17.80 14.83 5.92
N CYS A 228 -16.88 14.75 6.88
CA CYS A 228 -16.98 13.89 8.06
C CYS A 228 -16.31 14.51 9.30
N ASN A 229 -16.60 13.99 10.48
CA ASN A 229 -16.01 14.47 11.73
C ASN A 229 -14.56 14.05 11.88
N GLU A 230 -14.21 12.82 11.52
CA GLU A 230 -12.83 12.33 11.47
C GLU A 230 -12.56 11.64 10.13
N LEU A 231 -11.42 11.94 9.52
CA LEU A 231 -10.96 11.31 8.29
C LEU A 231 -9.61 10.65 8.49
N ILE A 232 -9.50 9.37 8.16
CA ILE A 232 -8.23 8.66 8.08
C ILE A 232 -8.00 8.21 6.64
N VAL A 233 -6.93 8.69 6.00
CA VAL A 233 -6.53 8.22 4.66
C VAL A 233 -5.26 7.39 4.77
N VAL A 234 -5.39 6.09 4.54
CA VAL A 234 -4.28 5.14 4.69
C VAL A 234 -3.53 4.97 3.37
N TYR A 235 -2.20 5.13 3.37
CA TYR A 235 -1.39 4.94 2.16
C TYR A 235 -0.35 3.82 2.29
N ILE A 236 0.02 3.20 1.17
CA ILE A 236 1.02 2.10 1.19
C ILE A 236 2.40 2.53 0.70
N LYS A 237 2.51 3.48 -0.25
CA LYS A 237 3.79 3.98 -0.77
C LYS A 237 4.09 5.40 -0.26
N PRO A 238 5.10 5.59 0.62
CA PRO A 238 5.55 6.92 0.97
C PRO A 238 6.12 7.66 -0.25
N THR A 239 6.09 8.98 -0.18
CA THR A 239 6.66 9.89 -1.17
C THR A 239 7.80 10.69 -0.55
N TYR A 240 8.83 10.99 -1.35
CA TYR A 240 10.01 11.70 -0.85
C TYR A 240 9.76 13.20 -0.68
N THR A 241 8.79 13.75 -1.41
CA THR A 241 8.47 15.18 -1.44
C THR A 241 7.26 15.48 -0.55
N ARG A 242 7.20 16.71 -0.02
CA ARG A 242 6.15 17.17 0.92
C ARG A 242 5.16 18.16 0.29
N HIS A 243 4.89 18.07 -1.01
CA HIS A 243 3.89 18.93 -1.65
C HIS A 243 2.47 18.59 -1.18
N HIS A 244 1.64 19.64 -1.07
CA HIS A 244 0.20 19.57 -0.77
C HIS A 244 -0.16 18.66 0.40
N ARG A 245 0.52 18.83 1.54
CA ARG A 245 0.23 18.05 2.76
C ARG A 245 -1.03 18.60 3.44
N CYS A 246 -2.05 17.76 3.53
CA CYS A 246 -3.20 18.00 4.39
C CYS A 246 -2.75 18.22 5.84
N LYS A 247 -3.20 19.32 6.46
CA LYS A 247 -2.91 19.70 7.85
C LYS A 247 -4.20 19.94 8.66
N PHE A 248 -5.34 19.51 8.15
CA PHE A 248 -6.61 19.70 8.86
C PHE A 248 -6.63 18.86 10.13
N GLU A 249 -7.06 19.46 11.24
CA GLU A 249 -7.04 18.85 12.57
C GLU A 249 -7.87 17.56 12.64
N ASN A 250 -8.93 17.47 11.84
CA ASN A 250 -9.82 16.32 11.80
C ASN A 250 -9.33 15.19 10.89
N THR A 251 -8.15 15.34 10.28
CA THR A 251 -7.67 14.44 9.23
C THR A 251 -6.31 13.84 9.55
N GLN A 252 -6.20 12.52 9.45
CA GLN A 252 -4.96 11.77 9.59
C GLN A 252 -4.60 11.13 8.25
N VAL A 253 -3.42 11.46 7.72
CA VAL A 253 -2.86 10.77 6.54
C VAL A 253 -1.69 9.92 7.01
N VAL A 254 -1.89 8.61 7.01
CA VAL A 254 -1.00 7.65 7.69
C VAL A 254 -0.58 6.52 6.75
N SER A 255 0.65 6.03 6.89
CA SER A 255 1.06 4.83 6.18
C SER A 255 0.28 3.61 6.70
N ALA A 256 0.22 2.55 5.90
CA ALA A 256 -0.36 1.27 6.31
C ALA A 256 0.34 0.70 7.55
N PHE A 257 1.64 0.98 7.71
CA PHE A 257 2.42 0.64 8.90
C PHE A 257 2.00 1.47 10.13
N GLU A 258 1.81 2.78 9.99
CA GLU A 258 1.29 3.62 11.07
C GLU A 258 -0.12 3.18 11.47
N PHE A 259 -1.00 2.96 10.49
CA PHE A 259 -2.36 2.48 10.72
C PHE A 259 -2.36 1.11 11.43
N TRP A 260 -1.53 0.17 10.97
CA TRP A 260 -1.34 -1.12 11.60
C TRP A 260 -0.77 -1.04 13.03
N SER A 261 0.25 -0.20 13.25
CA SER A 261 0.85 -0.06 14.58
C SER A 261 -0.10 0.59 15.59
N SER A 262 -1.10 1.36 15.12
CA SER A 262 -2.18 1.87 15.95
C SER A 262 -3.21 0.80 16.38
N LEU A 263 -3.12 -0.43 15.85
CA LEU A 263 -3.94 -1.56 16.30
C LEU A 263 -3.47 -2.07 17.67
N ASN A 264 -4.34 -2.83 18.35
CA ASN A 264 -4.03 -3.51 19.60
C ASN A 264 -2.73 -4.34 19.46
N ILE A 265 -1.87 -4.33 20.48
CA ILE A 265 -0.55 -4.97 20.46
C ILE A 265 -0.62 -6.46 20.09
N ASN A 266 -1.70 -7.14 20.50
CA ASN A 266 -1.95 -8.55 20.20
C ASN A 266 -2.23 -8.81 18.69
N LEU A 267 -2.62 -7.79 17.94
CA LEU A 267 -2.92 -7.87 16.50
C LEU A 267 -1.74 -7.46 15.61
N ARG A 268 -0.68 -6.88 16.20
CA ARG A 268 0.47 -6.38 15.44
C ARG A 268 1.16 -7.51 14.65
N SER A 269 1.30 -8.71 15.20
CA SER A 269 1.95 -9.82 14.49
C SER A 269 1.23 -10.30 13.22
N LYS A 270 -0.05 -9.91 13.00
CA LYS A 270 -0.92 -10.49 11.97
C LYS A 270 -0.69 -9.96 10.56
N TYR A 271 -0.35 -8.67 10.41
CA TYR A 271 -0.41 -7.96 9.12
C TYR A 271 0.91 -7.40 8.60
N ASP A 272 1.97 -7.41 9.41
CA ASP A 272 3.29 -6.88 9.03
C ASP A 272 3.78 -7.45 7.68
N LYS A 273 3.70 -8.78 7.52
CA LYS A 273 4.12 -9.49 6.30
C LYS A 273 3.31 -9.07 5.07
N GLN A 274 2.00 -8.83 5.23
CA GLN A 274 1.08 -8.43 4.17
C GLN A 274 1.38 -7.02 3.68
N ILE A 275 1.68 -6.09 4.60
CA ILE A 275 2.08 -4.72 4.28
C ILE A 275 3.39 -4.73 3.48
N ARG A 276 4.39 -5.47 3.94
CA ARG A 276 5.68 -5.62 3.24
C ARG A 276 5.52 -6.18 1.83
N PHE A 277 4.71 -7.23 1.68
CA PHE A 277 4.43 -7.82 0.38
C PHE A 277 3.81 -6.82 -0.60
N LEU A 278 2.88 -5.97 -0.13
CA LEU A 278 2.29 -4.91 -0.93
C LEU A 278 3.30 -3.81 -1.30
N GLN A 279 4.13 -3.37 -0.35
CA GLN A 279 5.18 -2.38 -0.61
C GLN A 279 6.23 -2.88 -1.60
N ASN A 280 6.54 -4.17 -1.55
CA ASN A 280 7.46 -4.83 -2.46
C ASN A 280 6.80 -5.26 -3.78
N HIS A 281 5.71 -4.61 -4.21
CA HIS A 281 5.04 -4.87 -5.50
C HIS A 281 4.64 -6.34 -5.70
N LEU A 282 4.14 -6.98 -4.64
CA LEU A 282 3.74 -8.39 -4.63
C LEU A 282 4.90 -9.35 -4.96
N ASN A 283 6.10 -9.03 -4.47
CA ASN A 283 7.23 -9.96 -4.45
C ASN A 283 7.50 -10.38 -2.99
N SER A 284 7.69 -11.68 -2.78
CA SER A 284 8.07 -12.24 -1.48
C SER A 284 9.50 -11.82 -1.18
N ASP A 285 9.78 -11.67 0.11
CA ASP A 285 11.15 -11.44 0.56
C ASP A 285 11.99 -12.68 0.29
N THR A 286 13.21 -12.47 -0.22
CA THR A 286 14.21 -13.53 -0.33
C THR A 286 14.60 -14.00 1.07
N PRO A 287 14.68 -15.31 1.34
CA PRO A 287 15.21 -15.81 2.61
C PRO A 287 16.59 -15.22 2.89
N ILE A 288 16.78 -14.68 4.09
CA ILE A 288 18.04 -14.08 4.53
C ILE A 288 18.81 -15.10 5.37
N ASP A 289 20.02 -15.44 4.93
CA ASP A 289 20.99 -16.14 5.77
C ASP A 289 21.64 -15.12 6.72
N LEU A 290 21.34 -15.24 8.01
CA LEU A 290 21.86 -14.33 9.04
C LEU A 290 23.36 -14.44 9.26
N ILE A 291 23.95 -15.63 9.05
CA ILE A 291 25.39 -15.85 9.23
C ILE A 291 26.13 -15.15 8.10
N LEU A 292 25.70 -15.40 6.85
CA LEU A 292 26.25 -14.73 5.68
C LEU A 292 26.07 -13.21 5.77
N LEU A 293 24.90 -12.74 6.20
CA LEU A 293 24.63 -11.30 6.32
C LEU A 293 25.53 -10.63 7.37
N ARG A 294 25.76 -11.28 8.52
CA ARG A 294 26.70 -10.77 9.53
C ARG A 294 28.12 -10.69 8.99
N LYS A 295 28.57 -11.75 8.29
CA LYS A 295 29.88 -11.76 7.63
C LYS A 295 30.02 -10.59 6.65
N GLN A 296 29.02 -10.33 5.82
CA GLN A 296 29.02 -9.21 4.87
C GLN A 296 28.96 -7.82 5.52
N ILE A 297 28.42 -7.71 6.74
CA ILE A 297 28.43 -6.46 7.50
C ILE A 297 29.82 -6.20 8.09
N ASP A 298 30.46 -7.25 8.60
CA ASP A 298 31.79 -7.15 9.20
C ASP A 298 32.90 -7.00 8.16
N ASP A 299 32.74 -7.64 7.00
CA ASP A 299 33.68 -7.66 5.88
C ASP A 299 32.93 -7.53 4.54
N PRO A 300 32.57 -6.30 4.13
CA PRO A 300 31.80 -6.08 2.91
C PRO A 300 32.68 -6.23 1.65
N GLU A 301 32.25 -7.08 0.72
CA GLU A 301 32.94 -7.31 -0.58
C GLU A 301 33.04 -6.05 -1.46
N THR A 302 32.19 -5.05 -1.21
CA THR A 302 32.17 -3.78 -1.96
C THR A 302 32.12 -2.59 -1.02
N ASN A 303 32.73 -1.48 -1.47
CA ASN A 303 32.76 -0.22 -0.70
C ASN A 303 31.38 0.42 -0.49
N ALA A 304 30.33 -0.04 -1.18
CA ALA A 304 28.99 0.52 -1.07
C ALA A 304 27.92 -0.47 -1.58
N VAL A 305 27.11 -0.99 -0.68
CA VAL A 305 26.00 -1.87 -1.04
C VAL A 305 24.85 -1.06 -1.65
N GLU A 306 24.23 -1.59 -2.70
CA GLU A 306 23.08 -0.97 -3.34
C GLU A 306 21.86 -0.93 -2.40
N ILE A 307 21.14 0.20 -2.43
CA ILE A 307 19.90 0.40 -1.66
C ILE A 307 18.74 0.08 -2.60
N SER A 308 17.99 -0.96 -2.29
CA SER A 308 16.81 -1.30 -3.08
C SER A 308 15.67 -0.30 -2.80
N LYS A 309 14.84 -0.02 -3.82
CA LYS A 309 13.65 0.83 -3.65
C LYS A 309 12.67 0.28 -2.61
N PRO A 310 12.38 -1.04 -2.53
CA PRO A 310 11.54 -1.60 -1.47
C PRO A 310 12.08 -1.33 -0.06
N ASP A 311 13.38 -1.54 0.18
CA ASP A 311 14.00 -1.30 1.49
C ASP A 311 13.85 0.18 1.90
N LEU A 312 14.02 1.09 0.94
CA LEU A 312 13.86 2.53 1.19
C LEU A 312 12.42 2.91 1.54
N LEU A 313 11.42 2.40 0.81
CA LEU A 313 10.00 2.66 1.12
C LEU A 313 9.60 2.11 2.49
N GLU A 314 10.12 0.94 2.84
CA GLU A 314 9.93 0.34 4.15
C GLU A 314 10.56 1.21 5.25
N ALA A 315 11.81 1.65 5.06
CA ALA A 315 12.49 2.54 6.01
C ALA A 315 11.73 3.86 6.26
N PHE A 316 11.19 4.49 5.21
CA PHE A 316 10.36 5.69 5.33
C PHE A 316 9.04 5.45 6.08
N SER A 317 8.55 4.22 6.08
CA SER A 317 7.36 3.83 6.83
C SER A 317 7.71 3.58 8.30
N VAL A 318 8.77 2.82 8.55
CA VAL A 318 9.23 2.40 9.89
C VAL A 318 9.65 3.59 10.75
N MET A 319 10.29 4.61 10.17
CA MET A 319 10.73 5.79 10.93
C MET A 319 9.59 6.54 11.63
N LYS A 320 8.34 6.37 11.16
CA LYS A 320 7.16 7.02 11.73
C LYS A 320 6.52 6.20 12.88
N ILE A 321 6.90 4.93 13.03
CA ILE A 321 6.30 4.03 14.02
C ILE A 321 7.00 4.20 15.39
N PRO A 322 6.26 4.34 16.51
CA PRO A 322 6.84 4.31 17.85
C PRO A 322 7.41 2.91 18.17
N PRO A 323 8.67 2.79 18.63
CA PRO A 323 9.24 1.48 18.95
C PRO A 323 8.73 0.94 20.29
N GLY A 324 8.38 -0.35 20.33
CA GLY A 324 7.97 -1.04 21.55
C GLY A 324 9.13 -1.73 22.28
N SER A 325 10.11 -2.22 21.54
CA SER A 325 11.22 -3.04 22.04
C SER A 325 12.59 -2.52 21.60
N GLU A 326 13.67 -3.08 22.16
CA GLU A 326 15.03 -2.79 21.71
C GLU A 326 15.26 -3.22 20.25
N LYS A 327 14.64 -4.34 19.82
CA LYS A 327 14.63 -4.77 18.41
C LYS A 327 13.99 -3.72 17.51
N ASP A 328 12.92 -3.06 17.96
CA ASP A 328 12.27 -1.98 17.20
C ASP A 328 13.14 -0.73 17.12
N ILE A 329 13.84 -0.41 18.21
CA ILE A 329 14.78 0.72 18.25
C ILE A 329 15.92 0.50 17.27
N PHE A 330 16.54 -0.69 17.29
CA PHE A 330 17.58 -1.05 16.33
C PHE A 330 17.07 -0.96 14.88
N TYR A 331 15.87 -1.48 14.62
CA TYR A 331 15.25 -1.41 13.29
C TYR A 331 14.97 0.02 12.83
N LYS A 332 14.48 0.86 13.73
CA LYS A 332 14.22 2.28 13.47
C LYS A 332 15.51 3.07 13.21
N LEU A 333 16.58 2.82 13.98
CA LEU A 333 17.89 3.43 13.75
C LEU A 333 18.53 2.97 12.44
N ALA A 334 18.39 1.68 12.10
CA ALA A 334 18.81 1.15 10.81
C ALA A 334 18.05 1.81 9.65
N ALA A 335 16.74 2.06 9.80
CA ALA A 335 15.94 2.80 8.83
C ALA A 335 16.45 4.24 8.65
N PHE A 336 16.69 4.97 9.74
CA PHE A 336 17.25 6.33 9.67
C PHE A 336 18.64 6.34 9.01
N ASN A 337 19.51 5.38 9.31
CA ASN A 337 20.82 5.25 8.69
C ASN A 337 20.72 4.98 7.18
N LEU A 338 19.80 4.11 6.75
CA LEU A 338 19.54 3.82 5.34
C LEU A 338 19.07 5.07 4.59
N ILE A 339 18.07 5.78 5.14
CA ILE A 339 17.54 7.02 4.55
C ILE A 339 18.63 8.09 4.47
N ASN A 340 19.40 8.28 5.55
CA ASN A 340 20.47 9.26 5.60
C ASN A 340 21.57 8.96 4.56
N TYR A 341 21.96 7.68 4.42
CA TYR A 341 22.93 7.27 3.41
C TYR A 341 22.39 7.46 1.98
N TRP A 342 21.14 7.07 1.73
CA TRP A 342 20.49 7.29 0.44
C TRP A 342 20.43 8.79 0.07
N ALA A 343 19.97 9.63 0.99
CA ALA A 343 19.91 11.08 0.78
C ALA A 343 21.30 11.68 0.47
N SER A 344 22.34 11.22 1.18
CA SER A 344 23.72 11.65 0.94
C SER A 344 24.25 11.26 -0.45
N LYS A 345 23.80 10.13 -1.01
CA LYS A 345 24.15 9.68 -2.35
C LYS A 345 23.45 10.48 -3.44
N GLN A 346 22.17 10.80 -3.27
CA GLN A 346 21.43 11.55 -4.29
C GLN A 346 22.01 12.96 -4.47
N ARG A 347 22.36 13.64 -3.36
CA ARG A 347 23.02 14.95 -3.40
C ARG A 347 24.33 14.98 -4.20
N LYS A 348 25.02 13.85 -4.33
CA LYS A 348 26.29 13.75 -5.09
C LYS A 348 26.10 13.42 -6.56
N LYS A 349 24.92 12.94 -6.96
CA LYS A 349 24.65 12.48 -8.34
C LYS A 349 24.10 13.60 -9.23
N ASP A 350 23.47 14.60 -8.65
CA ASP A 350 22.92 15.72 -9.39
C ASP A 350 23.90 16.92 -9.32
N VAL A 351 24.30 17.46 -10.47
CA VAL A 351 24.73 18.87 -10.57
C VAL A 351 23.42 19.65 -10.44
N ILE A 352 23.04 19.95 -9.20
CA ILE A 352 21.70 20.43 -8.88
C ILE A 352 21.53 21.84 -9.44
N GLU A 353 20.66 22.00 -10.45
CA GLU A 353 20.08 23.28 -10.81
C GLU A 353 19.19 23.78 -9.64
N ASN A 354 19.25 25.08 -9.35
CA ASN A 354 18.73 25.70 -8.11
C ASN A 354 17.28 25.31 -7.70
N GLU A 355 16.40 24.94 -8.64
CA GLU A 355 15.01 24.54 -8.34
C GLU A 355 14.87 23.12 -7.76
N GLN A 356 15.80 22.21 -8.05
CA GLN A 356 15.79 20.85 -7.48
C GLN A 356 16.34 20.82 -6.05
N ASP A 357 17.13 21.83 -5.66
CA ASP A 357 17.78 21.89 -4.35
C ASP A 357 16.76 22.03 -3.20
N ASP A 358 15.67 22.77 -3.40
CA ASP A 358 14.58 22.91 -2.42
C ASP A 358 13.70 21.64 -2.33
N LEU A 359 13.52 20.92 -3.43
CA LEU A 359 12.90 19.58 -3.46
C LEU A 359 13.76 18.56 -2.70
N PHE A 360 15.08 18.64 -2.81
CA PHE A 360 16.04 17.79 -2.11
C PHE A 360 16.19 18.13 -0.63
N ARG A 361 16.15 19.41 -0.24
CA ARG A 361 16.11 19.84 1.17
C ARG A 361 14.94 19.22 1.93
N ASN A 362 13.80 19.06 1.26
CA ASN A 362 12.66 18.39 1.85
C ASN A 362 12.97 16.95 2.28
N ILE A 363 13.87 16.21 1.63
CA ILE A 363 14.20 14.82 1.98
C ILE A 363 14.70 14.69 3.43
N TYR A 364 15.40 15.69 3.95
CA TYR A 364 15.93 15.70 5.32
C TYR A 364 14.86 15.87 6.41
N TYR A 365 13.57 15.94 6.04
CA TYR A 365 12.47 15.96 7.00
C TYR A 365 12.52 14.79 7.99
N PHE A 366 13.10 13.66 7.61
CA PHE A 366 13.26 12.50 8.49
C PHE A 366 14.00 12.87 9.79
N LYS A 367 14.85 13.90 9.77
CA LYS A 367 15.57 14.37 10.97
C LYS A 367 14.65 14.95 12.03
N GLY A 368 13.49 15.49 11.65
CA GLY A 368 12.45 15.86 12.61
C GLY A 368 11.89 14.64 13.34
N TYR A 369 11.63 13.54 12.61
CA TYR A 369 11.24 12.27 13.22
C TYR A 369 12.34 11.67 14.10
N LEU A 370 13.61 11.80 13.69
CA LEU A 370 14.75 11.38 14.50
C LEU A 370 14.86 12.20 15.79
N SER A 371 14.70 13.53 15.73
CA SER A 371 14.70 14.41 16.90
C SER A 371 13.63 14.02 17.92
N ASN A 372 12.38 13.82 17.46
CA ASN A 372 11.29 13.35 18.31
C ASN A 372 11.60 11.97 18.91
N PHE A 373 12.14 11.06 18.11
CA PHE A 373 12.50 9.73 18.59
C PHE A 373 13.59 9.77 19.68
N VAL A 374 14.63 10.58 19.50
CA VAL A 374 15.70 10.78 20.50
C VAL A 374 15.14 11.36 21.79
N THR A 375 14.25 12.34 21.67
CA THR A 375 13.54 12.95 22.80
C THR A 375 12.81 11.90 23.62
N ASP A 376 12.09 10.99 22.96
CA ASP A 376 11.37 9.91 23.61
C ASP A 376 12.33 8.92 24.29
N LEU A 377 13.47 8.60 23.66
CA LEU A 377 14.48 7.73 24.26
C LEU A 377 15.08 8.33 25.54
N ILE A 378 15.43 9.63 25.50
CA ILE A 378 15.96 10.36 26.67
C ILE A 378 14.95 10.33 27.81
N LYS A 379 13.68 10.65 27.53
CA LYS A 379 12.61 10.66 28.54
C LYS A 379 12.36 9.28 29.16
N GLN A 380 12.47 8.22 28.37
CA GLN A 380 12.22 6.85 28.82
C GLN A 380 13.39 6.21 29.59
N ARG A 381 14.58 6.82 29.58
CA ARG A 381 15.79 6.34 30.30
C ARG A 381 16.04 4.83 30.12
N ARG A 382 16.06 4.34 28.87
CA ARG A 382 16.27 2.92 28.58
C ARG A 382 17.73 2.52 28.82
N LEU A 383 18.00 1.79 29.90
CA LEU A 383 19.34 1.43 30.38
C LEU A 383 20.28 0.75 29.35
N HIS A 384 19.73 0.06 28.35
CA HIS A 384 20.52 -0.68 27.35
C HIS A 384 20.87 0.15 26.11
N ILE A 385 20.52 1.44 26.09
CA ILE A 385 20.74 2.33 24.94
C ILE A 385 21.59 3.49 25.43
N LYS A 386 22.77 3.66 24.84
CA LYS A 386 23.63 4.80 25.15
C LYS A 386 23.37 5.90 24.12
N ILE A 387 23.24 7.13 24.61
CA ILE A 387 23.05 8.31 23.78
C ILE A 387 24.11 9.31 24.17
N TYR A 388 24.87 9.77 23.17
CA TYR A 388 25.83 10.84 23.31
C TYR A 388 25.51 11.95 22.31
N ILE A 389 25.45 13.18 22.79
CA ILE A 389 25.16 14.37 21.99
C ILE A 389 26.27 15.39 22.23
N ASN A 390 26.88 15.87 21.16
CA ASN A 390 27.90 16.91 21.22
C ASN A 390 27.79 17.82 20.00
N MET A 391 27.39 19.08 20.25
CA MET A 391 27.16 20.11 19.24
C MET A 391 26.22 19.61 18.14
N ASN A 392 26.78 19.20 17.01
CA ASN A 392 26.05 18.77 15.82
C ASN A 392 26.04 17.26 15.64
N LEU A 393 26.67 16.49 16.52
CA LEU A 393 26.76 15.03 16.46
C LEU A 393 25.81 14.40 17.47
N LEU A 394 25.00 13.46 16.97
CA LEU A 394 24.23 12.51 17.75
C LEU A 394 24.82 11.12 17.51
N LEU A 395 25.20 10.44 18.57
CA LEU A 395 25.67 9.06 18.56
C LEU A 395 24.75 8.21 19.45
N ILE A 396 24.23 7.11 18.89
CA ILE A 396 23.37 6.17 19.61
C ILE A 396 23.95 4.77 19.48
N GLU A 397 24.22 4.13 20.60
CA GLU A 397 24.67 2.73 20.65
C GLU A 397 23.53 1.81 21.07
N VAL A 398 23.24 0.80 20.24
CA VAL A 398 22.29 -0.28 20.55
C VAL A 398 22.75 -1.56 19.87
N ASN A 399 22.62 -2.73 20.53
CA ASN A 399 23.06 -4.03 19.98
C ASN A 399 24.50 -4.04 19.44
N LYS A 400 25.42 -3.27 20.06
CA LYS A 400 26.82 -3.08 19.61
C LYS A 400 26.98 -2.35 18.26
N PHE A 401 25.92 -1.74 17.74
CA PHE A 401 25.98 -0.85 16.59
C PHE A 401 25.94 0.60 17.06
N GLN A 402 26.83 1.42 16.52
CA GLN A 402 26.93 2.85 16.81
C GLN A 402 26.41 3.65 15.62
N PHE A 403 25.22 4.23 15.77
CA PHE A 403 24.57 5.04 14.74
C PHE A 403 24.90 6.51 14.96
N SER A 404 25.49 7.14 13.93
CA SER A 404 25.83 8.57 13.97
C SER A 404 24.97 9.39 13.01
N PHE A 405 24.50 10.53 13.50
CA PHE A 405 23.74 11.50 12.73
C PHE A 405 24.25 12.91 12.99
N HIS A 406 24.36 13.71 11.93
CA HIS A 406 24.78 15.10 12.04
C HIS A 406 23.61 16.05 11.84
N ASN A 407 23.63 17.21 12.50
CA ASN A 407 22.66 18.29 12.37
C ASN A 407 21.22 17.80 12.58
N VAL A 408 20.97 17.12 13.71
CA VAL A 408 19.62 16.74 14.15
C VAL A 408 19.01 17.96 14.85
N PRO A 409 17.77 18.37 14.50
CA PRO A 409 17.11 19.49 15.18
C PRO A 409 17.05 19.26 16.68
N LYS A 410 17.48 20.26 17.46
CA LYS A 410 17.41 20.22 18.92
C LYS A 410 16.08 20.78 19.43
N ASN A 411 15.68 20.31 20.59
CA ASN A 411 14.59 20.85 21.39
C ASN A 411 15.06 20.91 22.85
N ASN A 412 14.26 21.50 23.73
CA ASN A 412 14.64 21.72 25.13
C ASN A 412 15.14 20.44 25.83
N VAL A 413 14.54 19.28 25.55
CA VAL A 413 14.93 18.01 26.18
C VAL A 413 16.30 17.54 25.70
N ILE A 414 16.58 17.70 24.41
CA ILE A 414 17.89 17.37 23.82
C ILE A 414 18.96 18.34 24.33
N ASP A 415 18.64 19.65 24.41
CA ASP A 415 19.56 20.69 24.88
C ASP A 415 19.89 20.54 26.37
N GLU A 416 18.91 20.13 27.19
CA GLU A 416 19.11 19.81 28.61
C GLU A 416 19.93 18.53 28.79
N TYR A 417 19.65 17.49 28.01
CA TYR A 417 20.41 16.23 28.06
C TYR A 417 21.88 16.45 27.68
N GLU A 418 22.18 17.21 26.63
CA GLU A 418 23.56 17.47 26.21
C GLU A 418 24.44 18.04 27.33
N LYS A 419 23.85 18.79 28.28
CA LYS A 419 24.52 19.43 29.41
C LYS A 419 24.48 18.59 30.69
N SER A 420 23.81 17.44 30.68
CA SER A 420 23.60 16.62 31.88
C SER A 420 24.75 15.64 32.09
N GLU A 421 24.87 15.15 33.33
CA GLU A 421 25.82 14.08 33.68
C GLU A 421 25.46 12.73 33.01
N ASP A 422 24.23 12.58 32.53
CA ASP A 422 23.78 11.38 31.81
C ASP A 422 24.36 11.31 30.38
N ASN A 423 24.86 12.42 29.83
CA ASN A 423 25.46 12.50 28.48
C ASN A 423 26.91 12.01 28.45
N ILE A 424 27.09 10.72 28.71
CA ILE A 424 28.40 10.07 28.76
C ILE A 424 28.93 9.82 27.34
N GLU A 425 30.18 10.19 27.10
CA GLU A 425 30.85 9.97 25.82
C GLU A 425 30.91 8.47 25.46
N ILE A 426 30.59 8.17 24.20
CA ILE A 426 30.66 6.82 23.66
C ILE A 426 31.92 6.70 22.82
N GLU A 427 32.83 5.80 23.21
CA GLU A 427 34.05 5.50 22.44
C GLU A 427 33.69 4.91 21.07
N TRP A 428 34.16 5.54 19.99
CA TRP A 428 33.85 5.12 18.63
C TRP A 428 34.57 3.82 18.25
N CYS A 429 33.83 2.82 17.77
CA CYS A 429 34.36 1.50 17.41
C CYS A 429 35.11 1.46 16.07
N GLY A 430 35.28 2.60 15.39
CA GLY A 430 36.00 2.69 14.11
C GLY A 430 35.19 2.32 12.86
N LYS A 431 33.99 1.73 12.99
CA LYS A 431 33.22 1.20 11.85
C LYS A 431 32.12 2.14 11.36
N ARG A 432 32.28 2.70 10.15
CA ARG A 432 31.23 3.52 9.52
C ARG A 432 30.09 2.64 8.99
N LEU A 433 28.86 2.84 9.47
CA LEU A 433 27.70 2.03 9.11
C LEU A 433 27.05 2.39 7.75
N GLN A 434 27.31 3.59 7.23
CA GLN A 434 26.66 4.07 6.00
C GLN A 434 26.95 3.19 4.76
N PRO A 435 28.19 2.79 4.44
CA PRO A 435 28.51 1.88 3.33
C PRO A 435 27.69 0.58 3.28
N VAL A 436 27.35 0.06 4.46
CA VAL A 436 26.62 -1.21 4.65
C VAL A 436 25.18 -1.00 5.15
N ALA A 437 24.63 0.21 5.02
CA ALA A 437 23.31 0.55 5.58
C ALA A 437 22.19 -0.39 5.10
N SER A 438 22.25 -0.82 3.83
CA SER A 438 21.32 -1.80 3.23
C SER A 438 21.37 -3.15 3.95
N LEU A 439 22.57 -3.62 4.32
CA LEU A 439 22.76 -4.88 5.04
C LEU A 439 22.29 -4.77 6.50
N ILE A 440 22.61 -3.67 7.17
CA ILE A 440 22.17 -3.41 8.55
C ILE A 440 20.64 -3.34 8.62
N PHE A 441 20.00 -2.68 7.64
CA PHE A 441 18.55 -2.64 7.55
C PHE A 441 17.95 -4.05 7.40
N LYS A 442 18.48 -4.86 6.47
CA LYS A 442 18.06 -6.26 6.30
C LYS A 442 18.26 -7.10 7.56
N LEU A 443 19.37 -6.92 8.28
CA LEU A 443 19.65 -7.61 9.54
C LEU A 443 18.60 -7.24 10.58
N SER A 444 18.36 -5.94 10.76
CA SER A 444 17.39 -5.44 11.72
C SER A 444 15.96 -5.92 11.42
N LYS A 445 15.56 -5.95 10.13
CA LYS A 445 14.29 -6.54 9.67
C LYS A 445 14.18 -8.03 10.04
N ALA A 446 15.23 -8.81 9.78
CA ALA A 446 15.24 -10.24 10.08
C ALA A 446 15.20 -10.53 11.59
N LEU A 447 15.75 -9.65 12.42
CA LEU A 447 15.68 -9.76 13.89
C LEU A 447 14.31 -9.33 14.43
N ASN A 448 13.67 -8.34 13.80
CA ASN A 448 12.37 -7.81 14.20
C ASN A 448 11.20 -8.76 13.83
N THR A 449 11.36 -9.55 12.76
CA THR A 449 10.35 -10.51 12.29
C THR A 449 10.38 -11.87 12.99
N LYS A 450 11.40 -12.13 13.82
CA LYS A 450 11.48 -13.33 14.65
C LYS A 450 10.84 -13.07 16.03
N PRO A 451 9.89 -13.93 16.46
CA PRO A 451 9.24 -13.81 17.78
C PRO A 451 10.28 -13.72 18.91
#